data_AF-A0A3M2WMS0-F1
#
_entry.id   AF-A0A3M2WMS0-F1
#
_cell.length_a   1.000
_cell.length_b   1.000
_cell.length_c   1.000
_cell.angle_alpha   90.00
_cell.angle_beta   90.00
_cell.angle_gamma   90.00
#
_symmetry.space_group_name_H-M   'P 1'
#
loop_
_entity.id
_entity.type
_entity.pdbx_description
1 polymer ?
#
loop_
_entity_poly.entity_id
_entity_poly.type
_entity_poly.pdbx_seq_one_letter_code
_entity_poly.pdbx_strand_id
1 'polypeptide(L)' 'MCKLAKGEADNMPRNLPIQYKAFEPKIKIHGKAQFASDVETKANPRSRSAVMRVAEKLR' A
#
# COMPACT_ATOMS: atom_id res chain seq x y z
N MET A 1 9.32 23.61 7.65
CA MET A 1 9.55 22.54 6.64
C MET A 1 8.56 21.43 6.96
N CYS A 2 7.44 21.35 6.22
CA CYS A 2 6.38 20.37 6.49
C CYS A 2 6.75 19.05 5.82
N LYS A 3 7.16 18.05 6.62
CA LYS A 3 7.42 16.69 6.15
C LYS A 3 6.08 16.00 5.87
N LEU A 4 5.83 15.62 4.62
CA LEU A 4 4.75 14.69 4.28
C LEU A 4 5.32 13.28 4.03
N ALA A 5 4.49 12.28 4.27
CA ALA A 5 4.81 10.90 4.64
C ALA A 5 5.57 10.01 3.62
N LYS A 6 6.24 10.56 2.60
CA LYS A 6 7.20 9.82 1.76
C LYS A 6 8.06 10.76 0.89
N GLY A 7 9.16 11.21 1.48
CA GLY A 7 10.50 10.93 0.94
C GLY A 7 11.08 11.69 -0.27
N GLU A 8 10.34 12.47 -1.04
CA GLU A 8 10.94 13.31 -2.10
C GLU A 8 10.42 14.75 -2.01
N ALA A 9 11.35 15.71 -2.00
CA ALA A 9 11.01 17.12 -1.97
C ALA A 9 10.67 17.55 -3.40
N ASP A 10 9.40 17.92 -3.63
CA ASP A 10 9.05 18.67 -4.84
C ASP A 10 9.94 19.91 -4.92
N ASN A 11 10.75 20.01 -5.98
CA ASN A 11 11.60 21.17 -6.24
C ASN A 11 10.74 22.31 -6.81
N MET A 12 9.77 22.76 -6.03
CA MET A 12 8.81 23.79 -6.42
C MET A 12 9.10 25.14 -5.75
N PRO A 13 8.83 26.25 -6.46
CA PRO A 13 9.05 27.59 -5.91
C PRO A 13 8.17 27.83 -4.68
N ARG A 14 8.72 28.56 -3.73
CA ARG A 14 8.01 28.94 -2.51
C ARG A 14 6.81 29.83 -2.89
N ASN A 15 5.66 29.60 -2.24
CA ASN A 15 4.38 30.29 -2.44
C ASN A 15 3.59 29.91 -3.70
N LEU A 16 3.90 28.78 -4.34
CA LEU A 16 3.01 28.23 -5.36
C LEU A 16 1.79 27.55 -4.70
N PRO A 17 0.54 27.85 -5.11
CA PRO A 17 -0.62 27.10 -4.66
C PRO A 17 -0.58 25.69 -5.26
N ILE A 18 -0.08 24.73 -4.50
CA ILE A 18 0.04 23.32 -4.92
C ILE A 18 -1.25 22.59 -4.56
N GLN A 19 -1.85 21.92 -5.54
CA GLN A 19 -2.93 20.98 -5.29
C GLN A 19 -2.35 19.71 -4.67
N TYR A 20 -2.91 19.26 -3.53
CA TYR A 20 -2.52 18.01 -2.92
C TYR A 20 -2.91 16.85 -3.84
N LYS A 21 -1.93 16.24 -4.51
CA LYS A 21 -2.15 14.98 -5.23
C LYS A 21 -1.93 13.81 -4.27
N ALA A 22 -2.89 12.88 -4.25
CA ALA A 22 -2.72 11.63 -3.53
C ALA A 22 -1.52 10.86 -4.09
N PHE A 23 -0.70 10.30 -3.21
CA PHE A 23 0.44 9.48 -3.61
C PHE A 23 -0.02 8.25 -4.39
N GLU A 24 0.41 8.13 -5.64
CA GLU A 24 0.16 6.98 -6.51
C GLU A 24 1.40 6.06 -6.50
N PRO A 25 1.41 4.98 -5.69
CA PRO A 25 2.55 4.07 -5.62
C PRO A 25 2.77 3.33 -6.94
N LYS A 26 3.99 3.38 -7.47
CA LYS A 26 4.43 2.51 -8.57
C LYS A 26 4.76 1.12 -8.02
N ILE A 27 3.78 0.22 -8.07
CA ILE A 27 3.92 -1.18 -7.65
C ILE A 27 3.31 -2.13 -8.67
N LYS A 28 3.85 -3.35 -8.75
CA LYS A 28 3.25 -4.44 -9.51
C LYS A 28 2.50 -5.36 -8.54
N ILE A 29 1.19 -5.47 -8.71
CA ILE A 29 0.35 -6.33 -7.88
C ILE A 29 0.46 -7.76 -8.40
N HIS A 30 0.67 -8.73 -7.50
CA HIS A 30 0.70 -10.15 -7.86
C HIS A 30 -0.64 -10.80 -7.57
N GLY A 31 -1.35 -11.16 -8.65
CA GLY A 31 -2.56 -11.98 -8.58
C GLY A 31 -3.71 -11.34 -7.78
N LYS A 32 -4.61 -12.20 -7.29
CA LYS A 32 -5.73 -11.82 -6.42
C LYS A 32 -5.35 -12.03 -4.95
N ALA A 33 -6.16 -11.49 -4.05
CA ALA A 33 -5.99 -11.74 -2.63
C ALA A 33 -6.09 -13.23 -2.30
N GLN A 34 -5.21 -13.71 -1.43
CA GLN A 34 -5.19 -15.08 -0.95
C GLN A 34 -5.92 -15.16 0.39
N PHE A 35 -6.82 -16.13 0.52
CA PHE A 35 -7.60 -16.41 1.73
C PHE A 35 -7.09 -17.68 2.41
N ALA A 36 -7.37 -17.81 3.70
CA ALA A 36 -7.11 -19.02 4.47
C ALA A 36 -7.94 -20.20 3.93
N SER A 37 -7.38 -21.40 3.98
CA SER A 37 -8.10 -22.61 3.59
C SER A 37 -9.10 -23.05 4.66
N ASP A 38 -10.04 -23.94 4.30
CA ASP A 38 -11.01 -24.47 5.27
C ASP A 38 -10.35 -25.29 6.38
N VAL A 39 -9.27 -26.01 6.06
CA VAL A 39 -8.49 -26.78 7.03
C VAL A 39 -7.81 -25.86 8.03
N GLU A 40 -7.19 -24.78 7.54
CA GLU A 40 -6.53 -23.77 8.36
C GLU A 40 -7.53 -23.02 9.24
N THR A 41 -8.70 -22.68 8.71
CA THR A 41 -9.76 -22.00 9.47
C THR A 41 -10.31 -22.87 10.59
N LYS A 42 -10.38 -24.20 10.41
CA LYS A 42 -10.80 -25.15 11.46
C LYS A 42 -9.74 -25.29 12.56
N ALA A 43 -8.46 -25.35 12.19
CA ALA A 43 -7.37 -25.44 13.16
C ALA A 43 -7.12 -24.12 13.89
N ASN A 44 -7.36 -22.99 13.21
CA ASN A 44 -7.22 -21.65 13.75
C ASN A 44 -8.43 -20.78 13.36
N PRO A 45 -9.45 -20.69 14.23
CA PRO A 45 -10.66 -19.89 13.97
C PRO A 45 -10.37 -18.40 13.69
N ARG A 46 -9.24 -17.86 14.18
CA ARG A 46 -8.82 -16.47 13.91
C ARG A 46 -8.42 -16.26 12.45
N SER A 47 -8.04 -17.30 11.72
CA SER A 47 -7.66 -17.20 10.30
C SER A 47 -8.85 -16.95 9.37
N ARG A 48 -10.10 -17.08 9.84
CA ARG A 48 -11.32 -16.93 9.01
C ARG A 48 -11.39 -15.60 8.24
N SER A 49 -10.82 -14.52 8.79
CA SER A 49 -10.81 -13.19 8.19
C SER A 49 -9.46 -12.76 7.63
N ALA A 50 -8.47 -13.67 7.58
CA ALA A 50 -7.15 -13.35 7.06
C ALA A 50 -7.19 -13.14 5.53
N VAL A 51 -6.61 -12.03 5.08
CA VAL A 51 -6.50 -11.67 3.66
C VAL A 51 -5.06 -11.29 3.36
N MET A 52 -4.36 -12.11 2.58
CA MET A 52 -2.99 -11.85 2.16
C MET A 52 -2.96 -11.20 0.77
N ARG A 53 -2.19 -10.11 0.65
CA ARG A 53 -1.95 -9.40 -0.61
C ARG A 53 -0.45 -9.23 -0.82
N VAL A 54 0.00 -9.43 -2.05
CA VAL A 54 1.41 -9.34 -2.42
C VAL A 54 1.58 -8.34 -3.55
N ALA A 55 2.58 -7.47 -3.42
CA ALA A 55 2.98 -6.54 -4.46
C ALA A 55 4.49 -6.34 -4.43
N GLU A 56 5.08 -6.10 -5.59
CA GLU A 56 6.49 -5.81 -5.77
C GLU A 56 6.69 -4.31 -6.03
N LYS A 57 7.77 -3.74 -5.48
CA LYS A 57 8.17 -2.34 -5.74
C LYS A 57 8.82 -2.25 -7.12
N LEU A 58 8.19 -1.49 -8.02
CA LEU A 58 8.82 -1.09 -9.27
C LEU A 58 9.76 0.09 -8.95
N ARG A 59 11.06 -0.10 -9.17
CA ARG A 59 12.05 0.99 -9.05
C ARG A 59 11.83 2.05 -10.12
#